data_AF-A0A5N1LEA5-F1
#
_entry.id   AF-A0A5N1LEA5-F1
#
_cell.length_a   1.000
_cell.length_b   1.000
_cell.length_c   1.000
_cell.angle_alpha   90.00
_cell.angle_beta   90.00
_cell.angle_gamma   90.00
#
_symmetry.space_group_name_H-M   'P 1'
#
loop_
_entity.id
_entity.type
_entity.pdbx_description
1 polymer ?
#
loop_
_entity_poly.entity_id
_entity_poly.type
_entity_poly.pdbx_seq_one_letter_code
_entity_poly.pdbx_strand_id
1 'polypeptide(L)'
;MRLSGSWQSVWDDRILEWMSENEGSGTPKQLNESGLIRVSQTHIARRCKELAEHGLLRHVGNGAYVITEEGEAYLDEEYDAEEGVYIDGENSISEPSPTAESETNGV
;
A
#
# COMPACT_ATOMS: atom_id res chain seq x y z
N MET A 1 11.83 5.87 -3.55
CA MET A 1 11.11 5.55 -4.78
C MET A 1 10.20 4.38 -4.47
N ARG A 2 8.92 4.44 -4.84
CA ARG A 2 7.96 3.34 -4.62
C ARG A 2 8.51 1.99 -5.11
N LEU A 3 8.30 0.95 -4.30
CA LEU A 3 8.70 -0.43 -4.61
C LEU A 3 7.52 -1.16 -5.25
N SER A 4 7.36 -0.96 -6.56
CA SER A 4 6.27 -1.55 -7.34
C SER A 4 6.48 -3.05 -7.57
N GLY A 5 5.40 -3.81 -7.46
CA GLY A 5 5.38 -5.23 -7.79
C GLY A 5 5.47 -5.49 -9.30
N SER A 6 6.07 -6.61 -9.69
CA SER A 6 6.16 -7.12 -11.06
C SER A 6 4.79 -7.38 -11.69
N TRP A 7 3.76 -7.57 -10.85
CA TRP A 7 2.36 -7.74 -11.21
C TRP A 7 1.62 -6.41 -11.45
N GLN A 8 2.23 -5.28 -11.10
CA GLN A 8 1.65 -3.96 -11.29
C GLN A 8 1.74 -3.51 -12.76
N SER A 9 0.82 -2.62 -13.08
CA SER A 9 0.73 -1.88 -14.32
C SER A 9 0.89 -0.39 -14.04
N VAL A 10 1.20 0.38 -15.08
CA VAL A 10 1.34 1.84 -14.99
C VAL A 10 0.09 2.56 -14.47
N TRP A 11 -1.08 1.90 -14.46
CA TRP A 11 -2.33 2.48 -14.02
C TRP A 11 -2.60 2.27 -12.53
N ASP A 12 -1.91 1.34 -11.87
CA ASP A 12 -2.20 1.00 -10.48
C ASP A 12 -1.80 2.12 -9.52
N ASP A 13 -0.64 2.74 -9.76
CA ASP A 13 -0.24 3.96 -9.08
C ASP A 13 -1.31 5.06 -9.21
N ARG A 14 -1.84 5.27 -10.44
CA ARG A 14 -2.85 6.30 -10.69
C ARG A 14 -4.18 5.97 -10.00
N ILE A 15 -4.51 4.69 -9.86
CA ILE A 15 -5.70 4.25 -9.12
C ILE A 15 -5.52 4.55 -7.63
N LEU A 16 -4.39 4.17 -7.05
CA LEU A 16 -4.11 4.38 -5.63
C LEU A 16 -4.02 5.86 -5.28
N GLU A 17 -3.29 6.65 -6.08
CA GLU A 17 -3.21 8.11 -5.92
C GLU A 17 -4.58 8.76 -5.99
N TRP A 18 -5.40 8.40 -6.99
CA TRP A 18 -6.74 8.94 -7.10
C TRP A 18 -7.58 8.57 -5.88
N MET A 19 -7.52 7.32 -5.40
CA MET A 19 -8.23 6.90 -4.20
C MET A 19 -7.80 7.72 -2.97
N SER A 20 -6.50 7.94 -2.77
CA SER A 20 -5.97 8.76 -1.67
C SER A 20 -6.47 10.21 -1.74
N GLU A 21 -6.47 10.82 -2.94
CA GLU A 21 -6.98 12.18 -3.14
C GLU A 21 -8.51 12.30 -3.02
N ASN A 22 -9.25 11.21 -3.22
CA ASN A 22 -10.72 11.14 -3.22
C ASN A 22 -11.28 10.41 -1.97
N GLU A 23 -10.93 10.90 -0.78
CA GLU A 23 -11.49 10.43 0.51
C GLU A 23 -11.21 8.94 0.79
N GLY A 24 -10.15 8.38 0.20
CA GLY A 24 -9.73 7.00 0.37
C GLY A 24 -10.64 5.97 -0.31
N SER A 25 -11.64 6.36 -1.11
CA SER A 25 -12.61 5.41 -1.65
C SER A 25 -13.18 5.77 -3.02
N GLY A 26 -13.65 4.74 -3.74
CA GLY A 26 -14.36 4.96 -4.99
C GLY A 26 -14.64 3.71 -5.79
N THR A 27 -15.16 3.92 -6.99
CA THR A 27 -15.58 2.86 -7.91
C THR A 27 -14.80 2.93 -9.22
N PRO A 28 -14.68 1.81 -9.97
CA PRO A 28 -14.12 1.82 -11.32
C PRO A 28 -14.79 2.84 -12.25
N LYS A 29 -16.08 3.14 -12.01
CA LYS A 29 -16.81 4.15 -12.76
C LYS A 29 -16.26 5.55 -12.50
N GLN A 30 -16.14 5.95 -11.23
CA GLN A 30 -15.59 7.25 -10.85
C GLN A 30 -14.14 7.42 -11.34
N LEU A 31 -13.32 6.38 -11.19
CA LEU A 31 -11.95 6.34 -11.73
C LEU A 31 -11.93 6.56 -13.25
N ASN A 32 -12.86 5.93 -13.99
CA ASN A 32 -12.96 6.13 -15.44
C ASN A 32 -13.41 7.57 -15.79
N GLU A 33 -14.38 8.10 -15.06
CA GLU A 33 -14.93 9.44 -15.26
C GLU A 33 -13.93 10.55 -14.86
N SER A 34 -12.94 10.26 -14.00
CA SER A 34 -11.88 11.20 -13.63
C SER A 34 -11.03 11.66 -14.83
N GLY A 35 -10.96 10.86 -15.90
CA GLY A 35 -10.11 11.12 -17.07
C GLY A 35 -8.61 10.91 -16.85
N LEU A 36 -8.16 10.59 -15.63
CA LEU A 36 -6.76 10.31 -15.30
C LEU A 36 -6.30 8.97 -15.91
N ILE A 37 -7.18 7.98 -15.89
CA ILE A 37 -6.88 6.62 -16.34
C ILE A 37 -7.52 6.39 -17.71
N ARG A 38 -6.68 6.34 -18.75
CA ARG A 38 -7.11 6.29 -20.16
C ARG A 38 -7.33 4.87 -20.69
N VAL A 39 -7.92 4.01 -19.87
CA VAL A 39 -8.37 2.66 -20.27
C VAL A 39 -9.85 2.48 -19.94
N SER A 40 -10.45 1.41 -20.46
CA SER A 40 -11.87 1.14 -20.23
C SER A 40 -12.17 0.91 -18.75
N GLN A 41 -13.39 1.25 -18.31
CA GLN A 41 -13.89 0.95 -16.96
C GLN A 41 -13.71 -0.53 -16.59
N THR A 42 -13.93 -1.46 -17.54
CA THR A 42 -13.72 -2.90 -17.32
C THR A 42 -12.26 -3.24 -17.01
N HIS A 43 -11.30 -2.55 -17.63
CA HIS A 43 -9.89 -2.73 -17.32
C HIS A 43 -9.57 -2.17 -15.92
N ILE A 44 -10.09 -0.99 -15.58
CA ILE A 44 -9.95 -0.39 -14.24
C ILE A 44 -10.49 -1.35 -13.18
N ALA A 45 -11.67 -1.93 -13.39
CA ALA A 45 -12.27 -2.88 -12.44
C ALA A 45 -11.38 -4.13 -12.22
N ARG A 46 -10.70 -4.63 -13.26
CA ARG A 46 -9.74 -5.73 -13.12
C ARG A 46 -8.52 -5.30 -12.30
N ARG A 47 -8.00 -4.09 -12.52
CA ARG A 47 -6.88 -3.55 -11.74
C ARG A 47 -7.25 -3.31 -10.28
N CYS A 48 -8.42 -2.75 -9.97
CA CYS A 48 -8.89 -2.63 -8.59
C CYS A 48 -9.00 -3.99 -7.89
N LYS A 49 -9.42 -5.03 -8.62
CA LYS A 49 -9.46 -6.40 -8.09
C LYS A 49 -8.05 -6.94 -7.82
N GLU A 50 -7.11 -6.75 -8.74
CA GLU A 50 -5.70 -7.14 -8.55
C GLU A 50 -5.09 -6.43 -7.34
N LEU A 51 -5.23 -5.11 -7.24
CA LEU A 51 -4.78 -4.32 -6.10
C LEU A 51 -5.39 -4.82 -4.78
N ALA A 52 -6.65 -5.28 -4.80
CA ALA A 52 -7.28 -5.85 -3.62
C ALA A 52 -6.79 -7.26 -3.28
N GLU A 53 -6.38 -8.05 -4.28
CA GLU A 53 -5.76 -9.36 -4.05
C GLU A 53 -4.38 -9.23 -3.40
N HIS A 54 -3.66 -8.14 -3.67
CA HIS A 54 -2.38 -7.78 -3.04
C HIS A 54 -2.51 -6.89 -1.80
N GLY A 55 -3.74 -6.68 -1.31
CA GLY A 55 -3.99 -5.97 -0.06
C GLY A 55 -3.83 -4.46 -0.10
N LEU A 56 -3.56 -3.84 -1.26
CA LEU A 56 -3.43 -2.37 -1.41
C LEU A 56 -4.80 -1.66 -1.51
N LEU A 57 -5.85 -2.41 -1.87
CA LEU A 57 -7.24 -1.97 -1.81
C LEU A 57 -8.09 -3.00 -1.05
N ARG A 58 -9.28 -2.60 -0.64
CA ARG A 58 -10.29 -3.49 -0.06
C ARG A 58 -11.63 -3.28 -0.71
N HIS A 59 -12.25 -4.35 -1.21
CA HIS A 59 -13.60 -4.29 -1.74
C HIS A 59 -14.63 -4.19 -0.61
N VAL A 60 -15.48 -3.15 -0.64
CA VAL A 60 -16.47 -2.86 0.40
C VAL A 60 -17.92 -3.10 -0.03
N GLY A 61 -18.13 -3.57 -1.27
CA GLY A 61 -19.45 -3.90 -1.83
C GLY A 61 -19.91 -2.93 -2.91
N ASN A 62 -20.90 -3.33 -3.71
CA ASN A 62 -21.41 -2.55 -4.86
C ASN A 62 -20.34 -2.11 -5.88
N GLY A 63 -19.21 -2.82 -5.95
CA GLY A 63 -18.09 -2.47 -6.82
C GLY A 63 -17.24 -1.30 -6.31
N ALA A 64 -17.44 -0.87 -5.07
CA ALA A 64 -16.62 0.13 -4.42
C ALA A 64 -15.41 -0.50 -3.71
N TYR A 65 -14.31 0.24 -3.73
CA TYR A 65 -13.05 -0.09 -3.08
C TYR A 65 -12.62 1.06 -2.17
N VAL A 66 -11.86 0.72 -1.14
CA VAL A 66 -11.23 1.66 -0.22
C VAL A 66 -9.73 1.35 -0.20
N ILE A 67 -8.88 2.37 -0.20
CA ILE A 67 -7.44 2.19 0.00
C ILE A 67 -7.16 1.66 1.41
N THR A 68 -6.18 0.77 1.53
CA THR A 68 -5.77 0.19 2.82
C THR A 68 -4.57 0.94 3.39
N GLU A 69 -4.20 0.59 4.62
CA GLU A 69 -2.98 1.12 5.25
C GLU A 69 -1.73 0.71 4.46
N GLU A 70 -1.70 -0.51 3.91
CA GLU A 70 -0.63 -0.97 3.01
C GLU A 70 -0.62 -0.19 1.69
N GLY A 71 -1.80 0.14 1.16
CA GLY A 71 -1.96 0.97 -0.04
C GLY A 71 -1.43 2.39 0.16
N GLU A 72 -1.72 3.01 1.31
CA GLU A 72 -1.19 4.33 1.68
C GLU A 72 0.33 4.27 1.92
N ALA A 73 0.82 3.28 2.68
CA ALA A 73 2.25 3.09 2.91
C ALA A 73 3.02 2.84 1.60
N TYR A 74 2.43 2.13 0.64
CA TYR A 74 3.01 1.99 -0.70
C TYR A 74 3.15 3.34 -1.41
N LEU A 75 2.14 4.22 -1.31
CA LEU A 75 2.20 5.56 -1.89
C LEU A 75 3.27 6.43 -1.23
N ASP A 76 3.48 6.24 0.07
CA ASP A 76 4.48 6.92 0.92
C ASP A 76 5.89 6.30 0.87
N GLU A 77 6.07 5.26 0.04
CA GLU A 77 7.35 4.54 -0.13
C GLU A 77 7.80 3.74 1.10
N GLU A 78 6.87 3.35 1.95
CA GLU A 78 7.05 2.58 3.20
C GLU A 78 6.62 1.11 3.07
N TYR A 79 6.24 0.66 1.87
CA TYR A 79 5.77 -0.71 1.61
C TYR A 79 6.29 -1.26 0.28
N ASP A 80 6.78 -2.50 0.30
CA ASP A 80 7.17 -3.28 -0.88
C ASP A 80 5.98 -4.09 -1.39
N ALA A 81 5.48 -3.74 -2.58
CA ALA A 81 4.32 -4.38 -3.16
C ALA A 81 4.63 -5.71 -3.88
N GLU A 82 5.90 -6.04 -4.14
CA GLU A 82 6.29 -7.36 -4.63
C GLU A 82 6.32 -8.37 -3.48
N GLU A 83 6.99 -7.99 -2.40
CA GLU A 83 7.22 -8.86 -1.25
C GLU A 83 6.05 -8.84 -0.26
N GLY A 84 5.19 -7.81 -0.32
CA GLY A 84 4.03 -7.66 0.56
C GLY A 84 4.41 -7.35 2.00
N VAL A 85 5.42 -6.50 2.20
CA VAL A 85 5.97 -6.17 3.53
C VAL A 85 6.22 -4.67 3.68
N TYR A 86 6.07 -4.18 4.90
CA TYR A 86 6.51 -2.83 5.26
C TYR A 86 8.04 -2.74 5.22
N ILE A 87 8.52 -1.61 4.72
CA ILE A 87 9.93 -1.28 4.69
C ILE A 87 10.18 -0.49 5.96
N ASP A 88 10.79 -1.13 6.96
CA ASP A 88 11.32 -0.39 8.11
C ASP A 88 12.35 0.60 7.57
N GLY A 89 11.99 1.88 7.54
CA GLY A 89 12.90 2.97 7.19
C GLY A 89 14.16 2.81 8.03
N GLU A 90 15.31 2.78 7.36
CA GLU A 90 16.62 2.48 7.94
C GLU A 90 16.97 3.46 9.08
N ASN A 91 16.46 3.21 10.30
CA ASN A 91 16.98 3.68 11.57
C ASN A 91 16.51 2.81 12.74
N SER A 92 16.62 1.48 12.60
CA SER A 92 16.95 0.64 13.76
C SER A 92 18.46 0.63 13.95
N ILE A 93 19.05 1.79 14.30
CA ILE A 93 20.21 1.76 15.19
C ILE A 93 19.62 1.36 16.54
N SER A 94 19.46 0.05 16.72
CA SER A 94 19.40 -0.51 18.05
C SER A 94 20.72 -0.16 18.70
N GLU A 95 20.77 0.95 19.43
CA GLU A 95 21.77 1.13 20.46
C GLU A 95 21.85 -0.19 21.23
N PRO A 96 23.04 -0.77 21.45
CA PRO A 96 23.13 -1.96 22.27
C PRO A 96 22.53 -1.59 23.62
N SER A 97 21.34 -2.16 23.92
CA SER A 97 20.80 -2.16 25.27
C SER A 97 21.95 -2.57 26.19
N PRO A 98 22.30 -1.78 27.21
CA PRO A 98 23.31 -2.20 28.15
C PRO A 98 22.78 -3.49 28.78
N THR A 99 23.41 -4.61 28.42
CA THR A 99 23.23 -5.89 29.10
C THR A 99 23.52 -5.60 30.56
N ALA A 100 22.46 -5.63 31.37
CA ALA A 100 22.56 -5.52 32.81
C ALA A 100 23.53 -6.59 33.29
N GLU A 101 24.73 -6.14 33.62
CA GLU A 101 25.72 -6.85 34.42
C GLU A 101 25.02 -7.30 35.70
N SER A 102 24.74 -8.61 35.77
CA SER A 102 24.26 -9.24 36.99
C SER A 102 25.46 -9.36 37.93
N GLU A 103 25.73 -8.31 38.69
CA GLU A 103 26.47 -8.40 39.93
C GLU A 103 25.62 -9.17 40.95
N THR A 104 25.86 -10.48 41.11
CA THR A 104 25.33 -11.20 42.27
C THR A 104 26.25 -10.96 43.45
N ASN A 105 25.74 -10.13 44.36
CA ASN A 105 26.26 -9.78 45.66
C ASN A 105 26.58 -11.02 46.52
N GLY A 106 27.63 -10.93 47.32
CA GLY A 106 28.09 -12.01 48.20
C GLY A 106 27.17 -12.32 49.38
N VAL A 107 27.31 -13.56 49.88
CA VAL A 107 27.28 -13.99 51.30
C VAL A 107 28.23 -15.17 51.43
#